data_AF-A0A7J5XEJ7-F1
#
_entry.id   AF-A0A7J5XEJ7-F1
#
_cell.length_a   1.000
_cell.length_b   1.000
_cell.length_c   1.000
_cell.angle_alpha   90.00
_cell.angle_beta   90.00
_cell.angle_gamma   90.00
#
_symmetry.space_group_name_H-M   'P 1'
#
loop_
_entity.id
_entity.type
_entity.pdbx_description
1 polymer ?
#
loop_
_entity_poly.entity_id
_entity_poly.type
_entity_poly.pdbx_seq_one_letter_code
_entity_poly.pdbx_strand_id
1 'polypeptide(L)'
;MEQFVANPTLYQPACCMKVDLRLIADHYNIFVSTALAKSDLKATLLNGLVEQGVLSLPDSVESPGTVAGAVAAVSPSVGHVGVTPGVQSASAQAKPFTMPQFDPLSAQSSLTGSKLDARIKVCVARLQWEKEERDRDFQLRRKLEIRKLEADTAVALPLTREALITAQKGDPVMTKCFATMADE
;
A
#
# COMPACT_ATOMS: atom_id res chain seq x y z
N MET A 1 -27.70 -2.03 -9.98
CA MET A 1 -27.71 -3.48 -10.24
C MET A 1 -27.87 -3.77 -11.73
N GLU A 2 -28.93 -3.28 -12.37
CA GLU A 2 -29.21 -3.55 -13.79
C GLU A 2 -28.10 -3.13 -14.76
N GLN A 3 -27.40 -2.02 -14.49
CA GLN A 3 -26.25 -1.57 -15.28
C GLN A 3 -25.02 -2.49 -15.20
N PHE A 4 -24.84 -3.26 -14.12
CA PHE A 4 -23.74 -4.24 -14.00
C PHE A 4 -24.05 -5.50 -14.80
N VAL A 5 -25.31 -5.95 -14.77
CA VAL A 5 -25.77 -7.12 -15.52
C VAL A 5 -25.71 -6.85 -17.04
N ALA A 6 -26.00 -5.61 -17.46
CA ALA A 6 -25.94 -5.22 -18.87
C ALA A 6 -24.51 -5.04 -19.40
N ASN A 7 -23.57 -4.57 -18.57
CA ASN A 7 -22.16 -4.38 -18.95
C ASN A 7 -21.25 -4.58 -17.71
N PRO A 8 -20.79 -5.81 -17.45
CA PRO A 8 -19.95 -6.11 -16.29
C PRO A 8 -18.56 -5.49 -16.49
N THR A 9 -18.24 -4.45 -15.72
CA THR A 9 -16.91 -3.82 -15.73
C THR A 9 -16.17 -4.06 -14.42
N LEU A 10 -14.84 -4.14 -14.48
CA LEU A 10 -13.98 -4.41 -13.33
C LEU A 10 -14.08 -3.36 -12.20
N TYR A 11 -14.56 -2.14 -12.51
CA TYR A 11 -14.64 -1.03 -11.56
C TYR A 11 -15.91 -1.06 -10.70
N GLN A 12 -16.99 -1.68 -11.17
CA GLN A 12 -18.27 -1.67 -10.46
C GLN A 12 -18.25 -2.46 -9.15
N PRO A 13 -17.65 -3.67 -9.06
CA PRO A 13 -17.52 -4.40 -7.78
C PRO A 13 -16.68 -3.64 -6.75
N ALA A 14 -15.80 -2.72 -7.18
CA ALA A 14 -15.01 -1.92 -6.26
C ALA A 14 -15.85 -0.91 -5.47
N CYS A 15 -16.89 -0.34 -6.10
CA CYS A 15 -17.76 0.71 -5.55
C CYS A 15 -19.01 0.17 -4.84
N CYS A 16 -19.37 -1.09 -5.06
CA CYS A 16 -20.55 -1.74 -4.47
C CYS A 16 -20.48 -1.88 -2.93
N MET A 17 -21.65 -1.84 -2.27
CA MET A 17 -21.75 -2.21 -0.84
C MET A 17 -21.64 -3.73 -0.67
N LYS A 18 -21.40 -4.20 0.56
CA LYS A 18 -21.25 -5.64 0.84
C LYS A 18 -22.51 -6.44 0.48
N VAL A 19 -23.69 -5.83 0.62
CA VAL A 19 -24.98 -6.42 0.23
C VAL A 19 -25.05 -6.57 -1.28
N ASP A 20 -24.65 -5.55 -2.03
CA ASP A 20 -24.67 -5.58 -3.49
C ASP A 20 -23.73 -6.65 -4.06
N LEU A 21 -22.54 -6.80 -3.48
CA LEU A 21 -21.60 -7.84 -3.88
C LEU A 21 -22.16 -9.25 -3.71
N ARG A 22 -23.00 -9.46 -2.70
CA ARG A 22 -23.70 -10.74 -2.51
C ARG A 22 -24.80 -10.93 -3.54
N LEU A 23 -25.59 -9.90 -3.83
CA LEU A 23 -26.64 -10.01 -4.85
C LEU A 23 -26.06 -10.28 -6.24
N ILE A 24 -24.88 -9.70 -6.54
CA ILE A 24 -24.14 -10.03 -7.76
C ILE A 24 -23.64 -11.48 -7.71
N ALA A 25 -23.05 -11.92 -6.60
CA ALA A 25 -22.62 -13.31 -6.45
C ALA A 25 -23.78 -14.30 -6.66
N ASP A 26 -24.95 -14.02 -6.08
CA ASP A 26 -26.16 -14.81 -6.23
C ASP A 26 -26.64 -14.82 -7.69
N HIS A 27 -26.60 -13.67 -8.38
CA HIS A 27 -26.99 -13.55 -9.79
C HIS A 27 -26.10 -14.41 -10.72
N TYR A 28 -24.81 -14.50 -10.43
CA TYR A 28 -23.85 -15.30 -11.21
C TYR A 28 -23.64 -16.71 -10.61
N ASN A 29 -24.44 -17.13 -9.61
CA ASN A 29 -24.28 -18.43 -8.93
C ASN A 29 -22.85 -18.68 -8.38
N ILE A 30 -22.18 -17.64 -7.89
CA ILE A 30 -20.85 -17.72 -7.27
C ILE A 30 -21.03 -17.86 -5.76
N PHE A 31 -20.52 -18.96 -5.20
CA PHE A 31 -20.62 -19.21 -3.76
C PHE A 31 -19.67 -18.30 -2.98
N VAL A 32 -20.24 -17.42 -2.16
CA VAL A 32 -19.48 -16.52 -1.28
C VAL A 32 -19.92 -16.66 0.17
N SER A 33 -18.97 -16.81 1.08
CA SER A 33 -19.28 -16.91 2.52
C SER A 33 -19.74 -15.56 3.08
N THR A 34 -20.80 -15.58 3.87
CA THR A 34 -21.37 -14.38 4.50
C THR A 34 -20.42 -13.76 5.53
N ALA A 35 -19.53 -14.56 6.11
CA ALA A 35 -18.54 -14.14 7.10
C ALA A 35 -17.31 -13.42 6.49
N LEU A 36 -17.11 -13.49 5.17
CA LEU A 36 -15.93 -12.91 4.52
C LEU A 36 -15.85 -11.39 4.67
N ALA A 37 -14.63 -10.88 4.79
CA ALA A 37 -14.36 -9.45 4.72
C ALA A 37 -14.70 -8.91 3.32
N LYS A 38 -14.94 -7.60 3.21
CA LYS A 38 -15.32 -6.98 1.93
C LYS A 38 -14.24 -7.18 0.85
N SER A 39 -12.97 -7.17 1.23
CA SER A 39 -11.83 -7.45 0.33
C SER A 39 -11.90 -8.85 -0.26
N ASP A 40 -12.12 -9.84 0.61
CA ASP A 40 -12.05 -11.25 0.24
C ASP A 40 -13.26 -11.63 -0.59
N LEU A 41 -14.43 -11.10 -0.22
CA LEU A 41 -15.67 -11.21 -1.01
C LEU A 41 -15.48 -10.66 -2.43
N LYS A 42 -14.77 -9.53 -2.59
CA LYS A 42 -14.47 -8.97 -3.92
C LYS A 42 -13.53 -9.86 -4.70
N ALA A 43 -12.48 -10.39 -4.06
CA ALA A 43 -11.52 -11.27 -4.72
C ALA A 43 -12.19 -12.56 -5.22
N THR A 44 -12.99 -13.21 -4.37
CA THR A 44 -13.74 -14.41 -4.76
C THR A 44 -14.75 -14.11 -5.86
N LEU A 45 -15.47 -12.98 -5.78
CA LEU A 45 -16.42 -12.58 -6.82
C LEU A 45 -15.74 -12.31 -8.16
N LEU A 46 -14.62 -11.56 -8.17
CA LEU A 46 -13.87 -11.27 -9.38
C LEU A 46 -13.31 -12.54 -10.00
N ASN A 47 -12.74 -13.45 -9.20
CA ASN A 47 -12.26 -14.73 -9.69
C ASN A 47 -13.39 -15.57 -10.28
N GLY A 48 -14.54 -15.69 -9.60
CA GLY A 48 -15.69 -16.42 -10.12
C GLY A 48 -16.27 -15.82 -11.41
N LEU A 49 -16.27 -14.49 -11.53
CA LEU A 49 -16.72 -13.81 -12.75
C LEU A 49 -15.73 -14.00 -13.93
N VAL A 50 -14.43 -14.11 -13.64
CA VAL A 50 -13.41 -14.45 -14.65
C VAL A 50 -13.53 -15.92 -15.07
N GLU A 51 -13.72 -16.83 -14.13
CA GLU A 51 -13.93 -18.27 -14.40
C GLU A 51 -15.19 -18.53 -15.24
N GLN A 52 -16.24 -17.74 -15.05
CA GLN A 52 -17.46 -17.80 -15.86
C GLN A 52 -17.36 -17.04 -17.20
N GLY A 53 -16.20 -16.43 -17.50
CA GLY A 53 -15.97 -15.70 -18.75
C GLY A 53 -16.76 -14.40 -18.88
N VAL A 54 -17.33 -13.90 -17.77
CA VAL A 54 -18.11 -12.65 -17.71
C VAL A 54 -17.17 -11.44 -17.72
N LEU A 55 -15.99 -11.59 -17.12
CA LEU A 55 -14.93 -10.59 -17.14
C LEU A 55 -13.72 -11.15 -17.89
N SER A 56 -13.41 -10.56 -19.06
CA SER A 56 -12.14 -10.81 -19.73
C SER A 56 -11.04 -10.02 -19.02
N LEU A 57 -10.00 -10.70 -18.53
CA LEU A 57 -8.74 -10.04 -18.21
C LEU A 57 -8.19 -9.43 -19.51
N PRO A 58 -7.67 -8.19 -19.50
CA PRO A 58 -6.98 -7.68 -20.67
C PRO A 58 -5.72 -8.53 -20.91
N ASP A 59 -5.78 -9.37 -21.95
CA ASP A 59 -4.61 -10.05 -22.48
C ASP A 59 -3.58 -9.00 -22.89
N SER A 60 -2.43 -9.08 -22.25
CA SER A 60 -1.25 -8.28 -22.54
C SER A 60 -0.55 -8.85 -23.78
N VAL A 61 -0.98 -8.50 -25.00
CA VAL A 61 -0.20 -8.75 -26.24
C VAL A 61 -0.51 -7.69 -27.33
N GLU A 62 0.53 -6.90 -27.65
CA GLU A 62 0.91 -6.31 -28.97
C GLU A 62 0.08 -5.26 -29.75
N SER A 63 0.82 -4.26 -30.21
CA SER A 63 0.59 -3.19 -31.23
C SER A 63 0.39 -3.78 -32.66
N PRO A 64 0.09 -3.06 -33.78
CA PRO A 64 -0.11 -1.61 -34.01
C PRO A 64 -1.32 -1.21 -34.91
N GLY A 65 -1.70 0.08 -34.84
CA GLY A 65 -2.01 0.86 -36.05
C GLY A 65 -3.47 1.23 -36.34
N THR A 66 -3.63 2.45 -36.88
CA THR A 66 -4.63 2.91 -37.87
C THR A 66 -5.54 4.08 -37.41
N VAL A 67 -5.14 5.24 -37.95
CA VAL A 67 -5.80 6.51 -38.34
C VAL A 67 -7.29 6.80 -38.09
N ALA A 68 -7.54 8.13 -38.12
CA ALA A 68 -8.78 8.88 -38.33
C ALA A 68 -9.61 9.12 -37.05
N GLY A 69 -9.91 10.34 -36.61
CA GLY A 69 -10.16 11.58 -37.36
C GLY A 69 -11.66 11.80 -37.42
N ALA A 70 -12.22 12.65 -36.56
CA ALA A 70 -13.51 13.30 -36.79
C ALA A 70 -13.74 14.43 -35.76
N VAL A 71 -14.05 15.60 -36.32
CA VAL A 71 -14.33 16.87 -35.66
C VAL A 71 -15.82 17.05 -35.39
N ALA A 72 -16.10 17.98 -34.48
CA ALA A 72 -17.26 18.88 -34.40
C ALA A 72 -18.58 18.36 -33.79
N ALA A 73 -18.99 19.03 -32.72
CA ALA A 73 -20.36 19.53 -32.52
C ALA A 73 -20.34 20.67 -31.48
N VAL A 74 -20.29 21.93 -31.90
CA VAL A 74 -21.39 22.94 -31.97
C VAL A 74 -22.10 23.26 -30.65
N SER A 75 -21.99 24.54 -30.26
CA SER A 75 -22.63 25.28 -29.15
C SER A 75 -24.17 25.25 -29.14
N PRO A 76 -24.83 25.73 -28.05
CA PRO A 76 -25.25 27.15 -27.95
C PRO A 76 -25.05 27.72 -26.53
N SER A 77 -24.51 28.94 -26.34
CA SER A 77 -25.10 30.29 -26.46
C SER A 77 -25.95 30.77 -25.27
N VAL A 78 -25.63 32.02 -24.87
CA VAL A 78 -26.44 33.06 -24.19
C VAL A 78 -26.24 33.30 -22.68
N GLY A 79 -25.54 34.43 -22.39
CA GLY A 79 -25.87 35.47 -21.39
C GLY A 79 -25.74 35.13 -19.90
N HIS A 80 -25.37 36.00 -18.97
CA HIS A 80 -25.28 37.46 -18.96
C HIS A 80 -24.36 37.89 -17.80
N VAL A 81 -23.61 38.95 -18.07
CA VAL A 81 -22.82 39.86 -17.22
C VAL A 81 -23.25 39.91 -15.74
N GLY A 82 -22.26 39.77 -14.85
CA GLY A 82 -22.41 40.07 -13.44
C GLY A 82 -22.27 41.56 -13.14
N VAL A 83 -23.09 42.06 -12.22
CA VAL A 83 -22.87 43.29 -11.45
C VAL A 83 -23.62 43.17 -10.11
N THR A 84 -22.88 43.17 -8.99
CA THR A 84 -23.32 43.59 -7.64
C THR A 84 -23.44 45.12 -7.60
N PRO A 85 -24.32 45.78 -6.80
CA PRO A 85 -24.30 45.68 -5.32
C PRO A 85 -25.62 45.98 -4.56
N GLY A 86 -25.60 45.75 -3.23
CA GLY A 86 -26.25 46.68 -2.28
C GLY A 86 -27.48 46.20 -1.50
N VAL A 87 -27.21 45.72 -0.27
CA VAL A 87 -27.97 45.89 1.00
C VAL A 87 -29.49 45.69 0.99
N GLN A 88 -29.95 44.65 1.69
CA GLN A 88 -31.06 44.75 2.65
C GLN A 88 -31.05 43.60 3.67
N SER A 89 -31.28 43.98 4.92
CA SER A 89 -31.30 43.15 6.12
C SER A 89 -32.62 42.39 6.22
N ALA A 90 -32.58 41.07 6.47
CA ALA A 90 -33.61 40.33 7.22
C ALA A 90 -33.18 38.86 7.44
N SER A 91 -33.14 38.48 8.72
CA SER A 91 -33.17 37.13 9.31
C SER A 91 -33.16 35.91 8.37
N ALA A 92 -32.04 35.19 8.35
CA ALA A 92 -32.03 33.75 8.06
C ALA A 92 -30.82 33.09 8.72
N GLN A 93 -31.12 32.28 9.74
CA GLN A 93 -30.31 31.23 10.36
C GLN A 93 -28.87 31.08 9.83
N ALA A 94 -27.90 31.53 10.62
CA ALA A 94 -26.48 31.33 10.34
C ALA A 94 -26.17 29.82 10.28
N LYS A 95 -26.07 29.28 9.06
CA LYS A 95 -25.49 27.96 8.82
C LYS A 95 -24.04 28.05 9.30
N PRO A 96 -23.57 27.18 10.22
CA PRO A 96 -22.19 27.25 10.69
C PRO A 96 -21.26 27.22 9.49
N PHE A 97 -20.24 28.08 9.52
CA PHE A 97 -19.17 28.11 8.52
C PHE A 97 -18.39 26.80 8.62
N THR A 98 -18.94 25.75 8.00
CA THR A 98 -18.25 24.46 7.87
C THR A 98 -17.28 24.62 6.72
N MET A 99 -16.00 24.34 6.99
CA MET A 99 -15.00 24.20 5.93
C MET A 99 -15.56 23.33 4.79
N PRO A 100 -15.26 23.64 3.52
CA PRO A 100 -15.65 22.81 2.40
C PRO A 100 -15.28 21.36 2.71
N GLN A 101 -16.27 20.48 2.76
CA GLN A 101 -16.00 19.05 2.89
C GLN A 101 -15.23 18.64 1.64
N PHE A 102 -14.04 18.09 1.86
CA PHE A 102 -13.21 17.57 0.77
C PHE A 102 -13.95 16.39 0.14
N ASP A 103 -14.53 16.61 -1.04
CA ASP A 103 -15.03 15.55 -1.88
C ASP A 103 -13.87 15.00 -2.75
N PRO A 104 -13.47 13.73 -2.55
CA PRO A 104 -12.38 13.11 -3.29
C PRO A 104 -12.56 13.11 -4.81
N LEU A 105 -13.81 13.17 -5.29
CA LEU A 105 -14.13 13.11 -6.72
C LEU A 105 -14.09 14.49 -7.39
N SER A 106 -14.44 15.56 -6.66
CA SER A 106 -14.29 16.95 -7.10
C SER A 106 -12.82 17.33 -7.37
N ALA A 107 -11.86 16.71 -6.66
CA ALA A 107 -10.44 16.88 -6.92
C ALA A 107 -9.95 16.18 -8.21
N GLN A 108 -10.72 15.26 -8.79
CA GLN A 108 -10.34 14.57 -10.03
C GLN A 108 -10.90 15.29 -11.27
N SER A 109 -12.02 16.00 -11.14
CA SER A 109 -12.69 16.66 -12.27
C SER A 109 -12.02 17.98 -12.72
N SER A 110 -11.22 18.63 -11.86
CA SER A 110 -10.54 19.90 -12.15
C SER A 110 -9.03 19.76 -12.47
N LEU A 111 -8.50 18.54 -12.50
CA LEU A 111 -7.08 18.33 -12.75
C LEU A 111 -6.81 18.09 -14.24
N THR A 112 -6.52 19.17 -14.96
CA THR A 112 -5.81 19.12 -16.24
C THR A 112 -4.57 18.23 -16.09
N GLY A 113 -4.33 17.33 -17.05
CA GLY A 113 -3.38 16.21 -16.93
C GLY A 113 -1.98 16.58 -16.42
N SER A 114 -1.50 17.80 -16.69
CA SER A 114 -0.23 18.33 -16.18
C SER A 114 -0.16 18.43 -14.65
N LYS A 115 -1.24 18.86 -13.97
CA LYS A 115 -1.27 18.97 -12.50
C LYS A 115 -1.39 17.59 -11.83
N LEU A 116 -2.05 16.64 -12.48
CA LEU A 116 -2.14 15.27 -11.99
C LEU A 116 -0.79 14.57 -12.08
N ASP A 117 -0.09 14.70 -13.21
CA ASP A 117 1.25 14.17 -13.40
C ASP A 117 2.24 14.72 -12.37
N ALA A 118 2.22 16.04 -12.11
CA ALA A 118 3.05 16.65 -11.07
C ALA A 118 2.78 16.06 -9.67
N ARG A 119 1.51 15.84 -9.31
CA ARG A 119 1.14 15.24 -8.01
C ARG A 119 1.59 13.79 -7.91
N ILE A 120 1.39 12.99 -8.96
CA ILE A 120 1.85 11.60 -9.00
C ILE A 120 3.36 11.54 -8.82
N LYS A 121 4.12 12.41 -9.52
CA LYS A 121 5.58 12.52 -9.36
C LYS A 121 5.99 12.87 -7.94
N VAL A 122 5.34 13.84 -7.30
CA VAL A 122 5.60 14.20 -5.90
C VAL A 122 5.29 13.03 -4.97
N CYS A 123 4.18 12.32 -5.18
CA CYS A 123 3.82 11.14 -4.39
C CYS A 123 4.86 10.03 -4.53
N VAL A 124 5.31 9.74 -5.75
CA VAL A 124 6.33 8.72 -6.03
C VAL A 124 7.67 9.11 -5.40
N ALA A 125 8.12 10.35 -5.56
CA ALA A 125 9.36 10.82 -4.97
C ALA A 125 9.33 10.74 -3.44
N ARG A 126 8.21 11.10 -2.81
CA ARG A 126 8.01 10.97 -1.37
C ARG A 126 8.09 9.50 -0.91
N LEU A 127 7.40 8.61 -1.62
CA LEU A 127 7.42 7.17 -1.30
C LEU A 127 8.82 6.57 -1.46
N GLN A 128 9.57 6.99 -2.48
CA GLN A 128 10.96 6.56 -2.67
C GLN A 128 11.84 7.02 -1.51
N TRP A 129 11.72 8.27 -1.08
CA TRP A 129 12.46 8.80 0.06
C TRP A 129 12.14 8.07 1.36
N GLU A 130 10.85 7.81 1.63
CA GLU A 130 10.42 7.09 2.83
C GLU A 130 10.95 5.65 2.85
N LYS A 131 10.98 4.98 1.68
CA LYS A 131 11.58 3.65 1.55
C LYS A 131 13.09 3.69 1.86
N GLU A 132 13.83 4.62 1.26
CA GLU A 132 15.26 4.76 1.49
C GLU A 132 15.58 5.09 2.95
N GLU A 133 14.75 5.92 3.59
CA GLU A 133 14.85 6.21 5.01
C GLU A 133 14.67 4.97 5.88
N ARG A 134 13.61 4.19 5.63
CA ARG A 134 13.39 2.91 6.33
C ARG A 134 14.56 1.95 6.16
N ASP A 135 15.10 1.84 4.95
CA ASP A 135 16.22 0.95 4.66
C ASP A 135 17.49 1.40 5.39
N ARG A 136 17.76 2.72 5.42
CA ARG A 136 18.89 3.29 6.16
C ARG A 136 18.77 3.05 7.66
N ASP A 137 17.58 3.25 8.21
CA ASP A 137 17.29 3.00 9.63
C ASP A 137 17.45 1.53 9.99
N PHE A 138 16.96 0.62 9.14
CA PHE A 138 17.13 -0.81 9.33
C PHE A 138 18.62 -1.19 9.31
N GLN A 139 19.39 -0.69 8.35
CA GLN A 139 20.83 -0.92 8.28
C GLN A 139 21.57 -0.38 9.50
N LEU A 140 21.22 0.82 9.98
CA LEU A 140 21.82 1.40 11.16
C LEU A 140 21.52 0.58 12.40
N ARG A 141 20.25 0.19 12.60
CA ARG A 141 19.84 -0.69 13.72
C ARG A 141 20.63 -1.99 13.71
N ARG A 142 20.73 -2.66 12.56
CA ARG A 142 21.52 -3.88 12.41
C ARG A 142 22.99 -3.67 12.76
N LYS A 143 23.61 -2.58 12.28
CA LYS A 143 25.02 -2.26 12.60
C LYS A 143 25.23 -2.01 14.09
N LEU A 144 24.29 -1.33 14.74
CA LEU A 144 24.36 -1.08 16.19
C LEU A 144 24.19 -2.38 16.99
N GLU A 145 23.29 -3.25 16.57
CA GLU A 145 23.10 -4.56 17.20
C GLU A 145 24.35 -5.44 17.09
N ILE A 146 24.96 -5.50 15.90
CA ILE A 146 26.24 -6.20 15.70
C ILE A 146 27.32 -5.62 16.61
N ARG A 147 27.50 -4.29 16.63
CA ARG A 147 28.49 -3.66 17.51
C ARG A 147 28.24 -3.92 18.99
N LYS A 148 26.98 -3.98 19.40
CA LYS A 148 26.61 -4.32 20.78
C LYS A 148 27.02 -5.76 21.09
N LEU A 149 26.69 -6.72 20.23
CA LEU A 149 27.10 -8.11 20.40
C LEU A 149 28.63 -8.26 20.41
N GLU A 150 29.34 -7.54 19.52
CA GLU A 150 30.81 -7.50 19.51
C GLU A 150 31.37 -6.97 20.83
N ALA A 151 30.82 -5.87 21.35
CA ALA A 151 31.24 -5.33 22.65
C ALA A 151 30.93 -6.30 23.81
N ASP A 152 29.74 -6.91 23.82
CA ASP A 152 29.34 -7.87 24.83
C ASP A 152 30.26 -9.11 24.83
N THR A 153 30.65 -9.61 23.65
CA THR A 153 31.62 -10.72 23.52
C THR A 153 33.04 -10.33 23.87
N ALA A 154 33.47 -9.11 23.54
CA ALA A 154 34.79 -8.59 23.91
C ALA A 154 34.94 -8.42 25.43
N VAL A 155 33.85 -8.08 26.12
CA VAL A 155 33.83 -7.97 27.59
C VAL A 155 33.68 -9.33 28.26
N ALA A 156 32.95 -10.28 27.65
CA ALA A 156 32.59 -11.53 28.31
C ALA A 156 33.76 -12.49 28.57
N LEU A 157 34.82 -12.52 27.74
CA LEU A 157 35.83 -13.58 27.86
C LEU A 157 37.23 -13.14 27.40
N PRO A 158 38.13 -12.71 28.32
CA PRO A 158 39.55 -12.84 28.09
C PRO A 158 39.95 -14.31 28.25
N LEU A 159 39.52 -15.18 27.33
CA LEU A 159 40.08 -16.53 27.16
C LEU A 159 41.48 -16.40 26.53
N THR A 160 42.40 -15.77 27.27
CA THR A 160 43.80 -15.75 26.87
C THR A 160 44.38 -17.13 27.10
N ARG A 161 45.29 -17.55 26.20
CA ARG A 161 46.05 -18.80 26.36
C ARG A 161 46.72 -18.88 27.75
N GLU A 162 47.20 -17.75 28.25
CA GLU A 162 47.75 -17.61 29.61
C GLU A 162 46.72 -17.96 30.70
N ALA A 163 45.51 -17.39 30.64
CA ALA A 163 44.45 -17.66 31.62
C ALA A 163 43.98 -19.13 31.61
N LEU A 164 43.99 -19.77 30.44
CA LEU A 164 43.68 -21.20 30.32
C LEU A 164 44.79 -22.08 30.90
N ILE A 165 46.05 -21.73 30.67
CA ILE A 165 47.21 -22.44 31.23
C ILE A 165 47.25 -22.31 32.76
N THR A 166 46.95 -21.13 33.31
CA THR A 166 46.91 -20.95 34.77
C THR A 166 45.74 -21.69 35.40
N ALA A 167 44.55 -21.69 34.78
CA ALA A 167 43.41 -22.47 35.24
C ALA A 167 43.70 -23.98 35.21
N GLN A 168 44.36 -24.49 34.15
CA GLN A 168 44.74 -25.90 34.05
C GLN A 168 45.81 -26.31 35.07
N LYS A 169 46.80 -25.44 35.35
CA LYS A 169 47.83 -25.69 36.37
C LYS A 169 47.28 -25.72 37.80
N GLY A 170 46.16 -25.03 38.05
CA GLY A 170 45.47 -25.04 39.34
C GLY A 170 44.56 -26.26 39.55
N ASP A 171 44.34 -27.08 38.51
CA ASP A 171 43.46 -28.24 38.60
C ASP A 171 44.22 -29.49 39.10
N PRO A 172 43.90 -30.00 40.31
CA PRO A 172 44.57 -31.15 40.90
C PRO A 172 44.29 -32.47 40.15
N VAL A 173 43.22 -32.56 39.37
CA VAL A 173 42.91 -33.76 38.55
C VAL A 173 43.83 -33.79 37.33
N MET A 174 43.94 -32.66 36.62
CA MET A 174 44.82 -32.53 35.46
C MET A 174 46.30 -32.68 35.83
N THR A 175 46.71 -32.13 36.97
CA THR A 175 48.08 -32.27 37.48
C THR A 175 48.49 -33.73 37.65
N LYS A 176 47.58 -34.58 38.14
CA LYS A 176 47.84 -36.02 38.29
C LYS A 176 47.95 -36.74 36.95
N CYS A 177 47.12 -36.39 35.96
CA CYS A 177 47.17 -36.98 34.63
C CYS A 177 48.49 -36.71 33.90
N PHE A 178 49.07 -35.51 34.05
CA PHE A 178 50.36 -35.21 33.43
C PHE A 178 51.55 -35.80 34.21
N ALA A 179 51.46 -35.90 35.54
CA ALA A 179 52.51 -36.55 36.34
C ALA A 179 52.68 -38.03 35.96
N THR A 180 51.58 -38.75 35.72
CA THR A 180 51.62 -40.18 35.32
C THR A 180 52.19 -40.42 33.92
N MET A 181 52.33 -39.39 33.08
CA MET A 181 52.90 -39.51 31.73
C MET A 181 54.39 -39.16 31.66
N ALA A 182 54.98 -38.63 32.74
CA ALA A 182 56.39 -38.25 32.77
C ALA A 182 57.32 -39.34 33.35
N ASP A 183 56.74 -40.44 33.85
CA ASP A 183 57.46 -41.55 34.50
C ASP A 183 57.66 -42.79 33.58
N GLU A 184 57.40 -42.68 32.27
CA GLU A 184 57.82 -43.67 31.25
C GLU A 184 59.03 -43.17 30.44
#